data_AF-A0A2E5MH67-F1
#
_entry.id   AF-A0A2E5MH67-F1
#
_cell.length_a   1.000
_cell.length_b   1.000
_cell.length_c   1.000
_cell.angle_alpha   90.00
_cell.angle_beta   90.00
_cell.angle_gamma   90.00
#
_symmetry.space_group_name_H-M   'P 1'
#
loop_
_entity.id
_entity.type
_entity.pdbx_description
1 polymer ?
#
loop_
_entity_poly.entity_id
_entity_poly.type
_entity_poly.pdbx_seq_one_letter_code
_entity_poly.pdbx_strand_id
1 'polypeptide(L)'
;MHTQADPLDQVFAFRAFDFRNRFPAPLPSFRAALECLQSEDAYLPDVDAEIRAYLKDGRSIAIPNSFFWVEHKQFGSLAEAQSWVQGRQDRAATGSALDRLSGSLITNPDDPFDQQVRDAMAKTFTKMVSNADNDAVCESVERWLTEAIAALPTSNETGGPNDD
;
A
#
# COMPACT_ATOMS: atom_id res chain seq x y z
N MET A 1 27.10 -30.99 -9.17
CA MET A 1 26.27 -29.82 -9.54
C MET A 1 25.41 -29.52 -8.33
N HIS A 2 25.75 -28.51 -7.53
CA HIS A 2 24.84 -28.05 -6.48
C HIS A 2 23.75 -27.26 -7.19
N THR A 3 22.55 -27.84 -7.28
CA THR A 3 21.35 -27.09 -7.63
C THR A 3 21.18 -26.05 -6.53
N GLN A 4 21.44 -24.79 -6.83
CA GLN A 4 21.12 -23.69 -5.91
C GLN A 4 19.62 -23.78 -5.64
N ALA A 5 19.25 -24.01 -4.37
CA ALA A 5 17.84 -24.04 -3.99
C ALA A 5 17.20 -22.71 -4.36
N ASP A 6 15.95 -22.75 -4.82
CA ASP A 6 15.19 -21.52 -5.10
C ASP A 6 15.08 -20.73 -3.79
N PRO A 7 15.53 -19.45 -3.72
CA PRO A 7 15.37 -18.65 -2.52
C PRO A 7 13.93 -18.61 -1.99
N LEU A 8 12.93 -18.70 -2.88
CA LEU A 8 11.52 -18.73 -2.49
C LEU A 8 11.13 -20.00 -1.71
N ASP A 9 11.88 -21.09 -1.84
CA ASP A 9 11.68 -22.30 -1.00
C ASP A 9 11.90 -22.02 0.49
N GLN A 10 12.54 -20.90 0.86
CA GLN A 10 12.66 -20.49 2.26
C GLN A 10 11.37 -19.91 2.83
N VAL A 11 10.44 -19.44 2.00
CA VAL A 11 9.16 -18.91 2.45
C VAL A 11 8.24 -20.08 2.80
N PHE A 12 7.64 -20.06 4.00
CA PHE A 12 6.66 -21.09 4.39
C PHE A 12 5.23 -20.56 4.55
N ALA A 13 5.07 -19.25 4.76
CA ALA A 13 3.76 -18.62 4.90
C ALA A 13 3.84 -17.13 4.59
N PHE A 14 2.69 -16.57 4.24
CA PHE A 14 2.45 -15.13 4.19
C PHE A 14 1.42 -14.74 5.25
N ARG A 15 1.32 -13.46 5.56
CA ARG A 15 0.19 -12.92 6.33
C ARG A 15 -0.13 -11.50 5.88
N ALA A 16 -1.42 -11.22 5.76
CA ALA A 16 -1.95 -9.91 5.51
C ALA A 16 -2.29 -9.21 6.83
N PHE A 17 -2.05 -7.91 6.88
CA PHE A 17 -2.44 -7.03 7.97
C PHE A 17 -3.19 -5.87 7.32
N ASP A 18 -4.43 -5.65 7.73
CA ASP A 18 -5.16 -4.40 7.50
C ASP A 18 -5.14 -3.57 8.80
N PHE A 19 -5.74 -2.39 8.79
CA PHE A 19 -5.74 -1.47 9.94
C PHE A 19 -6.35 -2.07 11.21
N ARG A 20 -7.14 -3.15 11.13
CA ARG A 20 -7.73 -3.86 12.27
C ARG A 20 -7.20 -5.27 12.49
N ASN A 21 -6.17 -5.67 11.75
CA ASN A 21 -5.59 -6.99 11.77
C ASN A 21 -6.64 -8.12 11.66
N ARG A 22 -7.53 -8.03 10.68
CA ARG A 22 -8.65 -8.98 10.47
C ARG A 22 -8.22 -10.34 9.91
N PHE A 23 -6.99 -10.48 9.43
CA PHE A 23 -6.46 -11.71 8.82
C PHE A 23 -5.35 -12.34 9.71
N PRO A 24 -5.70 -12.97 10.84
CA PRO A 24 -4.70 -13.50 11.77
C PRO A 24 -4.04 -14.80 11.29
N ALA A 25 -4.68 -15.54 10.39
CA ALA A 25 -4.19 -16.83 9.91
C ALA A 25 -3.05 -16.67 8.88
N PRO A 26 -2.06 -17.58 8.88
CA PRO A 26 -1.08 -17.64 7.81
C PRO A 26 -1.74 -18.06 6.49
N LEU A 27 -1.22 -17.52 5.38
CA LEU A 27 -1.69 -17.72 4.03
C LEU A 27 -0.62 -18.42 3.19
N PRO A 28 -1.00 -19.28 2.23
CA PRO A 28 -0.06 -20.13 1.51
C PRO A 28 0.75 -19.38 0.43
N SER A 29 0.32 -18.18 0.03
CA SER A 29 0.96 -17.43 -1.06
C SER A 29 0.78 -15.92 -0.88
N PHE A 30 1.64 -15.15 -1.56
CA PHE A 30 1.47 -13.71 -1.67
C PHE A 30 0.13 -13.34 -2.30
N ARG A 31 -0.29 -14.04 -3.38
CA ARG A 31 -1.60 -13.81 -4.02
C ARG A 31 -2.75 -13.93 -3.01
N ALA A 32 -2.76 -14.97 -2.18
CA ALA A 32 -3.81 -15.14 -1.17
C ALA A 32 -3.82 -14.00 -0.14
N ALA A 33 -2.64 -13.50 0.26
CA ALA A 33 -2.53 -12.33 1.13
C ALA A 33 -3.03 -11.04 0.47
N LEU A 34 -2.72 -10.84 -0.81
CA LEU A 34 -3.21 -9.71 -1.59
C LEU A 34 -4.73 -9.75 -1.74
N GLU A 35 -5.29 -10.91 -2.08
CA GLU A 35 -6.73 -11.10 -2.22
C GLU A 35 -7.49 -10.89 -0.91
N CYS A 36 -6.89 -11.21 0.25
CA CYS A 36 -7.45 -10.83 1.55
C CYS A 36 -7.57 -9.31 1.69
N LEU A 37 -6.53 -8.55 1.33
CA LEU A 37 -6.55 -7.10 1.43
C LEU A 37 -7.48 -6.43 0.38
N GLN A 38 -7.76 -7.12 -0.72
CA GLN A 38 -8.69 -6.68 -1.76
C GLN A 38 -10.15 -7.03 -1.47
N SER A 39 -10.42 -7.88 -0.48
CA SER A 39 -11.77 -8.32 -0.16
C SER A 39 -12.58 -7.28 0.63
N GLU A 40 -13.90 -7.43 0.65
CA GLU A 40 -14.79 -6.58 1.45
C GLU A 40 -14.58 -6.76 2.97
N ASP A 41 -13.91 -7.85 3.38
CA ASP A 41 -13.59 -8.09 4.78
C ASP A 41 -12.47 -7.17 5.28
N ALA A 42 -11.62 -6.66 4.37
CA ALA A 42 -10.52 -5.77 4.71
C ALA A 42 -11.01 -4.42 5.24
N TYR A 43 -10.38 -3.96 6.30
CA TYR A 43 -10.69 -2.68 6.93
C TYR A 43 -9.60 -1.65 6.64
N LEU A 44 -9.96 -0.67 5.80
CA LEU A 44 -9.08 0.43 5.36
C LEU A 44 -7.71 -0.06 4.80
N PRO A 45 -7.72 -0.98 3.82
CA PRO A 45 -6.48 -1.50 3.23
C PRO A 45 -5.65 -0.44 2.50
N ASP A 46 -6.23 0.72 2.19
CA ASP A 46 -5.59 1.83 1.48
C ASP A 46 -4.86 2.81 2.41
N VAL A 47 -4.96 2.59 3.74
CA VAL A 47 -4.41 3.47 4.77
C VAL A 47 -3.21 2.83 5.46
N ASP A 48 -3.39 1.58 5.90
CA ASP A 48 -2.36 0.83 6.63
C ASP A 48 -2.54 -0.65 6.34
N ALA A 49 -1.82 -1.11 5.32
CA ALA A 49 -1.80 -2.50 4.91
C ALA A 49 -0.38 -2.99 4.77
N GLU A 50 -0.16 -4.21 5.24
CA GLU A 50 1.13 -4.89 5.18
C GLU A 50 0.91 -6.34 4.77
N ILE A 51 1.80 -6.85 3.92
CA ILE A 51 1.95 -8.28 3.71
C ILE A 51 3.34 -8.67 4.20
N ARG A 52 3.43 -9.70 5.05
CA ARG A 52 4.71 -10.29 5.48
C ARG A 52 4.88 -11.68 4.90
N ALA A 53 6.09 -11.97 4.42
CA ALA A 53 6.57 -13.32 4.17
C ALA A 53 7.31 -13.85 5.41
N TYR A 54 6.98 -15.06 5.86
CA TYR A 54 7.68 -15.74 6.94
C TYR A 54 8.60 -16.82 6.37
N LEU A 55 9.85 -16.80 6.82
CA LEU A 55 10.90 -17.71 6.39
C LEU A 55 11.06 -18.88 7.35
N LYS A 56 11.49 -20.04 6.83
CA LYS A 56 11.65 -21.29 7.58
C LYS A 56 12.66 -21.21 8.73
N ASP A 57 13.56 -20.23 8.69
CA ASP A 57 14.55 -19.95 9.73
C ASP A 57 14.04 -19.03 10.85
N GLY A 58 12.75 -18.68 10.83
CA GLY A 58 12.09 -17.83 11.84
C GLY A 58 12.15 -16.34 11.54
N ARG A 59 12.82 -15.90 10.47
CA ARG A 59 12.80 -14.49 10.03
C ARG A 59 11.51 -14.15 9.30
N SER A 60 11.26 -12.85 9.13
CA SER A 60 10.16 -12.34 8.30
C SER A 60 10.61 -11.17 7.46
N ILE A 61 10.08 -11.05 6.25
CA ILE A 61 10.30 -9.95 5.32
C ILE A 61 8.96 -9.25 5.10
N ALA A 62 8.90 -7.95 5.33
CA ALA A 62 7.75 -7.13 4.94
C ALA A 62 7.81 -6.83 3.44
N ILE A 63 6.74 -7.12 2.71
CA ILE A 63 6.63 -6.80 1.28
C ILE A 63 6.35 -5.29 1.15
N PRO A 64 7.10 -4.54 0.33
CA PRO A 64 6.86 -3.13 0.10
C PRO A 64 5.42 -2.87 -0.38
N ASN A 65 4.72 -1.95 0.29
CA ASN A 65 3.35 -1.59 -0.07
C ASN A 65 3.24 -0.97 -1.47
N SER A 66 4.31 -0.39 -2.00
CA SER A 66 4.36 0.13 -3.38
C SER A 66 4.08 -0.91 -4.46
N PHE A 67 4.12 -2.21 -4.13
CA PHE A 67 3.67 -3.27 -5.04
C PHE A 67 2.15 -3.37 -5.16
N PHE A 68 1.41 -3.02 -4.10
CA PHE A 68 -0.04 -3.21 -4.03
C PHE A 68 -0.82 -1.94 -3.68
N TRP A 69 -0.15 -0.80 -3.55
CA TRP A 69 -0.75 0.52 -3.44
C TRP A 69 -0.50 1.33 -4.71
N VAL A 70 -1.59 1.86 -5.24
CA VAL A 70 -1.61 2.71 -6.44
C VAL A 70 -2.09 4.10 -6.05
N GLU A 71 -1.37 5.11 -6.52
CA GLU A 71 -1.74 6.50 -6.33
C GLU A 71 -2.71 6.94 -7.44
N HIS A 72 -3.85 7.50 -7.04
CA HIS A 72 -4.85 8.03 -7.96
C HIS A 72 -5.04 9.53 -7.75
N LYS A 73 -5.25 10.26 -8.85
CA LYS A 73 -5.64 11.66 -8.77
C LYS A 73 -7.06 11.79 -8.23
N GLN A 74 -7.27 12.77 -7.37
CA GLN A 74 -8.59 13.12 -6.84
C GLN A 74 -9.57 13.51 -7.96
N PHE A 75 -9.08 14.21 -8.99
CA PHE A 75 -9.86 14.66 -10.14
C PHE A 75 -9.19 14.23 -11.45
N GLY A 76 -9.99 13.78 -12.41
CA GLY A 76 -9.50 13.33 -13.72
C GLY A 76 -9.22 14.47 -14.67
N SER A 77 -9.77 15.65 -14.42
CA SER A 77 -9.59 16.84 -15.28
C SER A 77 -9.66 18.16 -14.52
N LEU A 78 -9.12 19.21 -15.15
CA LEU A 78 -9.22 20.58 -14.65
C LEU A 78 -10.68 21.04 -14.51
N ALA A 79 -11.54 20.68 -15.48
CA ALA A 79 -12.95 21.06 -15.47
C ALA A 79 -13.71 20.43 -14.30
N GLU A 80 -13.40 19.17 -13.94
CA GLU A 80 -13.94 18.50 -12.76
C GLU A 80 -13.47 19.18 -11.47
N ALA A 81 -12.17 19.48 -11.35
CA ALA A 81 -11.63 20.17 -10.19
C ALA A 81 -12.24 21.58 -10.02
N GLN A 82 -12.36 22.35 -11.09
CA GLN A 82 -13.02 23.66 -11.09
C GLN A 82 -14.48 23.57 -10.66
N SER A 83 -15.23 22.62 -11.21
CA SER A 83 -16.63 22.40 -10.87
C SER A 83 -16.81 22.00 -9.41
N TRP A 84 -15.90 21.17 -8.88
CA TRP A 84 -15.88 20.79 -7.47
C TRP A 84 -15.58 21.98 -6.54
N VAL A 85 -14.55 22.78 -6.86
CA VAL A 85 -14.21 23.99 -6.08
C VAL A 85 -15.36 25.00 -6.09
N GLN A 86 -15.94 25.26 -7.27
CA GLN A 86 -17.08 26.17 -7.42
C GLN A 86 -18.28 25.68 -6.60
N GLY A 87 -18.65 24.41 -6.74
CA GLY A 87 -19.77 23.83 -6.01
C GLY A 87 -19.59 23.90 -4.49
N ARG A 88 -18.35 23.80 -3.99
CA ARG A 88 -18.06 24.03 -2.58
C ARG A 88 -18.23 25.49 -2.17
N GLN A 89 -17.71 26.44 -2.95
CA GLN A 89 -17.85 27.87 -2.66
C GLN A 89 -19.32 28.32 -2.65
N ASP A 90 -20.12 27.80 -3.58
CA ASP A 90 -21.57 28.07 -3.64
C ASP A 90 -22.27 27.55 -2.38
N ARG A 91 -21.96 26.31 -1.94
CA ARG A 91 -22.49 25.74 -0.69
C ARG A 91 -22.03 26.53 0.53
N ALA A 92 -20.78 26.97 0.56
CA ALA A 92 -20.24 27.80 1.63
C ALA A 92 -20.90 29.19 1.71
N ALA A 93 -21.39 29.72 0.58
CA ALA A 93 -22.09 30.99 0.52
C ALA A 93 -23.54 30.88 1.03
N THR A 94 -24.21 29.75 0.82
CA THR A 94 -25.61 29.52 1.21
C THR A 94 -25.78 28.70 2.49
N GLY A 95 -24.70 28.10 3.00
CA GLY A 95 -24.71 27.10 4.06
C GLY A 95 -24.21 27.59 5.42
N SER A 96 -24.05 26.63 6.32
CA SER A 96 -23.50 26.81 7.66
C SER A 96 -21.97 27.00 7.64
N ALA A 97 -21.40 27.47 8.74
CA ALA A 97 -19.94 27.57 8.88
C ALA A 97 -19.22 26.22 8.73
N LEU A 98 -19.90 25.10 9.03
CA LEU A 98 -19.34 23.75 8.83
C LEU A 98 -19.24 23.39 7.34
N ASP A 99 -20.10 23.95 6.48
CA ASP A 99 -20.06 23.70 5.05
C ASP A 99 -18.78 24.27 4.40
N ARG A 100 -18.20 25.34 4.99
CA ARG A 100 -16.90 25.88 4.58
C ARG A 100 -15.74 24.91 4.81
N LEU A 101 -15.86 24.02 5.81
CA LEU A 101 -14.81 23.05 6.15
C LEU A 101 -14.88 21.78 5.31
N SER A 102 -15.96 21.58 4.55
CA SER A 102 -16.13 20.44 3.65
C SER A 102 -15.04 20.42 2.58
N GLY A 103 -14.30 19.32 2.47
CA GLY A 103 -13.20 19.20 1.51
C GLY A 103 -11.92 19.96 1.87
N SER A 104 -11.78 20.44 3.12
CA SER A 104 -10.55 21.10 3.61
C SER A 104 -9.31 20.18 3.57
N LEU A 105 -9.50 18.86 3.59
CA LEU A 105 -8.42 17.88 3.39
C LEU A 105 -7.88 17.84 1.95
N ILE A 106 -8.64 18.39 1.00
CA ILE A 106 -8.28 18.44 -0.42
C ILE A 106 -7.64 19.79 -0.74
N THR A 107 -8.26 20.90 -0.32
CA THR A 107 -7.74 22.27 -0.56
C THR A 107 -8.10 23.20 0.58
N ASN A 108 -7.24 24.20 0.85
CA ASN A 108 -7.53 25.22 1.85
C ASN A 108 -8.67 26.15 1.38
N PRO A 109 -9.78 26.27 2.13
CA PRO A 109 -10.91 27.11 1.72
C PRO A 109 -10.62 28.61 1.70
N ASP A 110 -9.57 29.06 2.39
CA ASP A 110 -9.20 30.49 2.48
C ASP A 110 -8.28 30.94 1.33
N ASP A 111 -7.78 30.01 0.51
CA ASP A 111 -6.92 30.34 -0.63
C ASP A 111 -7.72 30.91 -1.82
N PRO A 112 -7.10 31.64 -2.76
CA PRO A 112 -7.77 32.06 -3.99
C PRO A 112 -8.24 30.87 -4.85
N PHE A 113 -9.31 31.04 -5.63
CA PHE A 113 -9.90 29.97 -6.47
C PHE A 113 -8.86 29.21 -7.31
N ASP A 114 -7.97 29.92 -8.01
CA ASP A 114 -6.95 29.28 -8.85
C ASP A 114 -5.91 28.46 -8.05
N GLN A 115 -5.65 28.84 -6.79
CA GLN A 115 -4.81 28.06 -5.90
C GLN A 115 -5.57 26.81 -5.43
N GLN A 116 -6.84 26.96 -5.01
CA GLN A 116 -7.69 25.83 -4.65
C GLN A 116 -7.79 24.82 -5.81
N VAL A 117 -7.99 25.26 -7.05
CA VAL A 117 -8.05 24.37 -8.22
C VAL A 117 -6.72 23.66 -8.46
N ARG A 118 -5.59 24.35 -8.31
CA ARG A 118 -4.26 23.72 -8.43
C ARG A 118 -4.03 22.66 -7.36
N ASP A 119 -4.38 22.94 -6.11
CA ASP A 119 -4.24 21.99 -5.01
C ASP A 119 -5.16 20.78 -5.19
N ALA A 120 -6.39 21.00 -5.65
CA ALA A 120 -7.32 19.94 -6.00
C ALA A 120 -6.73 19.02 -7.08
N MET A 121 -6.16 19.59 -8.14
CA MET A 121 -5.52 18.84 -9.22
C MET A 121 -4.26 18.08 -8.79
N ALA A 122 -3.53 18.61 -7.81
CA ALA A 122 -2.35 17.98 -7.23
C ALA A 122 -2.71 16.91 -6.19
N LYS A 123 -3.93 16.95 -5.64
CA LYS A 123 -4.36 16.01 -4.62
C LYS A 123 -4.48 14.60 -5.19
N THR A 124 -3.86 13.67 -4.48
CA THR A 124 -3.95 12.25 -4.74
C THR A 124 -4.47 11.51 -3.51
N PHE A 125 -4.92 10.28 -3.74
CA PHE A 125 -5.24 9.32 -2.70
C PHE A 125 -4.69 7.94 -3.11
N THR A 126 -4.36 7.14 -2.11
CA THR A 126 -3.92 5.76 -2.31
C THR A 126 -5.12 4.84 -2.44
N LYS A 127 -5.01 3.82 -3.29
CA LYS A 127 -5.91 2.67 -3.34
C LYS A 127 -5.12 1.38 -3.43
N MET A 128 -5.75 0.31 -2.95
CA MET A 128 -5.35 -1.06 -3.21
C MET A 128 -5.43 -1.31 -4.71
N VAL A 129 -4.41 -1.98 -5.22
CA VAL A 129 -4.36 -2.43 -6.61
C VAL A 129 -5.56 -3.31 -6.94
N SER A 130 -6.04 -3.28 -8.17
CA SER A 130 -7.19 -4.07 -8.58
C SER A 130 -6.83 -5.55 -8.75
N ASN A 131 -7.81 -6.44 -8.59
CA ASN A 131 -7.60 -7.88 -8.81
C ASN A 131 -7.13 -8.20 -10.24
N ALA A 132 -7.43 -7.33 -11.21
CA ALA A 132 -7.00 -7.49 -12.59
C ALA A 132 -5.47 -7.37 -12.76
N ASP A 133 -4.79 -6.71 -11.82
CA ASP A 133 -3.34 -6.51 -11.86
C ASP A 133 -2.58 -7.56 -11.03
N ASN A 134 -3.28 -8.51 -10.38
CA ASN A 134 -2.68 -9.45 -9.43
C ASN A 134 -1.54 -10.26 -10.03
N ASP A 135 -1.64 -10.67 -11.30
CA ASP A 135 -0.60 -11.44 -11.99
C ASP A 135 0.70 -10.63 -12.08
N ALA A 136 0.63 -9.39 -12.56
CA ALA A 136 1.77 -8.51 -12.70
C ALA A 136 2.41 -8.15 -11.34
N VAL A 137 1.58 -7.96 -10.32
CA VAL A 137 2.04 -7.69 -8.95
C VAL A 137 2.75 -8.92 -8.38
N CYS A 138 2.17 -10.12 -8.53
CA CYS A 138 2.78 -11.36 -8.04
C CYS A 138 4.14 -11.60 -8.68
N GLU A 139 4.27 -11.46 -10.00
CA GLU A 139 5.55 -11.62 -10.70
C GLU A 139 6.61 -10.61 -10.22
N SER A 140 6.19 -9.37 -9.93
CA SER A 140 7.09 -8.32 -9.46
C SER A 140 7.56 -8.58 -8.03
N VAL A 141 6.65 -9.04 -7.16
CA VAL A 141 6.95 -9.39 -5.77
C VAL A 141 7.82 -10.65 -5.68
N GLU A 142 7.57 -11.68 -6.50
CA GLU A 142 8.39 -12.88 -6.52
C GLU A 142 9.85 -12.56 -6.89
N ARG A 143 10.06 -11.75 -7.93
CA ARG A 143 11.39 -11.29 -8.34
C ARG A 143 12.08 -10.52 -7.21
N TRP A 144 11.39 -9.55 -6.63
CA TRP A 144 11.92 -8.75 -5.53
C TRP A 144 12.21 -9.59 -4.29
N LEU A 145 11.32 -10.51 -3.91
CA LEU A 145 11.45 -11.35 -2.73
C LEU A 145 12.61 -12.34 -2.88
N THR A 146 12.83 -12.86 -4.09
CA THR A 146 13.98 -13.71 -4.41
C THR A 146 15.30 -12.98 -4.12
N GLU A 147 15.42 -11.73 -4.59
CA GLU A 147 16.60 -10.88 -4.35
C GLU A 147 16.72 -10.52 -2.86
N ALA A 148 15.61 -10.19 -2.20
CA ALA A 148 15.58 -9.86 -0.78
C ALA A 148 16.05 -11.02 0.10
N ILE A 149 15.62 -12.25 -0.20
CA ILE A 149 16.06 -13.45 0.52
C ILE A 149 17.54 -13.74 0.23
N ALA A 150 17.98 -13.63 -1.02
CA ALA A 150 19.37 -13.87 -1.39
C ALA A 150 20.35 -12.88 -0.75
N ALA A 151 19.89 -11.66 -0.45
CA ALA A 151 20.67 -10.63 0.23
C ALA A 151 20.73 -10.79 1.75
N LEU A 152 19.95 -11.71 2.35
CA LEU A 152 19.98 -11.93 3.78
C LEU A 152 21.31 -12.60 4.20
N PRO A 153 21.93 -12.17 5.32
CA PRO A 153 23.11 -12.84 5.83
C PRO A 153 22.77 -14.29 6.18
N THR A 154 23.69 -15.20 5.86
CA THR A 154 23.55 -16.60 6.26
C THR A 154 23.75 -16.70 7.77
N SER A 155 22.93 -17.51 8.45
CA SER A 155 22.93 -17.63 9.92
C SER A 155 24.25 -18.14 10.53
N ASN A 156 25.28 -18.42 9.73
CA ASN A 156 26.61 -18.87 10.16
C ASN A 156 27.64 -17.73 10.38
N GLU A 157 27.32 -16.48 10.08
CA GLU A 157 28.28 -15.37 10.20
C GLU A 157 28.35 -14.71 11.60
N THR A 158 27.56 -15.16 12.58
CA THR A 158 27.60 -14.64 13.96
C THR A 158 28.48 -15.46 14.93
N GLY A 159 29.19 -16.48 14.45
CA GLY A 159 30.17 -17.23 15.23
C GLY A 159 31.59 -16.67 15.08
N GLY A 160 31.84 -15.45 15.60
CA GLY A 160 33.21 -14.95 15.76
C GLY A 160 34.00 -15.78 16.79
N PRO A 161 35.34 -15.88 16.68
CA PRO A 161 36.12 -16.78 17.52
C PRO A 161 36.10 -16.30 18.98
N ASN A 162 35.79 -17.22 19.90
CA ASN A 162 36.23 -17.06 21.28
C ASN A 162 37.76 -17.21 21.26
N ASP A 163 38.48 -16.10 21.42
CA ASP A 163 39.89 -16.14 21.79
C ASP A 163 39.97 -16.39 23.30
N ASP A 164 40.59 -17.53 23.64
CA ASP A 164 41.04 -17.93 24.98
C ASP A 164 42.06 -16.95 25.60
#